data_AF-A0A7C3GPT9-F1
#
_entry.id   AF-A0A7C3GPT9-F1
#
_cell.length_a   1.000
_cell.length_b   1.000
_cell.length_c   1.000
_cell.angle_alpha   90.00
_cell.angle_beta   90.00
_cell.angle_gamma   90.00
#
_symmetry.space_group_name_H-M   'P 1'
#
loop_
_entity.id
_entity.type
_entity.pdbx_description
1 polymer ?
#
loop_
_entity_poly.entity_id
_entity_poly.type
_entity_poly.pdbx_seq_one_letter_code
_entity_poly.pdbx_strand_id
1 'polypeptide(L)'
;CVRHPLDVAVSRFFHERALLLDSPQFSLLPDDNALRSHVISFDKNSAKKGDMFSSAELFDQILDMGMEGSVAFEMAAEYDNIHIVCYEDLLSDFCHTVDLLFGFCGLEVDIKLLSMIEEKNCFQRFSGGRMAGTENERVFFRKGISGDHLNYMTQDQIDYAARRILLQCGWYRRYFTLN
;
A
#
# COMPACT_ATOMS: atom_id res chain seq x y z
N CYS A 1 3.85 8.81 4.92
CA CYS A 1 2.67 8.55 4.06
C CYS A 1 2.11 7.20 4.44
N VAL A 2 0.86 7.14 4.90
CA VAL A 2 0.14 5.89 5.16
C VAL A 2 -0.65 5.48 3.92
N ARG A 3 -0.90 4.19 3.77
CA ARG A 3 -1.80 3.63 2.76
C ARG A 3 -2.63 2.53 3.41
N HIS A 4 -3.82 2.27 2.88
CA HIS A 4 -4.65 1.18 3.37
C HIS A 4 -3.84 -0.14 3.48
N PRO A 5 -3.74 -0.78 4.64
CA PRO A 5 -2.84 -1.93 4.85
C PRO A 5 -3.08 -3.10 3.90
N LEU A 6 -4.33 -3.34 3.50
CA LEU A 6 -4.65 -4.41 2.54
C LEU A 6 -4.13 -4.10 1.12
N ASP A 7 -4.06 -2.81 0.74
CA ASP A 7 -3.45 -2.40 -0.51
C ASP A 7 -1.92 -2.55 -0.47
N VAL A 8 -1.33 -2.31 0.70
CA VAL A 8 0.09 -2.59 0.96
C VAL A 8 0.35 -4.09 0.85
N ALA A 9 -0.52 -4.93 1.43
CA ALA A 9 -0.41 -6.39 1.36
C ALA A 9 -0.41 -6.91 -0.10
N VAL A 10 -1.35 -6.45 -0.94
CA VAL A 10 -1.36 -6.80 -2.37
C VAL A 10 -0.07 -6.34 -3.07
N SER A 11 0.36 -5.11 -2.79
CA SER A 11 1.58 -4.56 -3.41
C SER A 11 2.82 -5.34 -2.97
N ARG A 12 2.88 -5.76 -1.70
CA ARG A 12 3.95 -6.58 -1.15
C ARG A 12 3.97 -7.98 -1.75
N PHE A 13 2.81 -8.61 -1.94
CA PHE A 13 2.72 -9.91 -2.61
C PHE A 13 3.38 -9.87 -4.00
N PHE A 14 3.01 -8.88 -4.84
CA PHE A 14 3.62 -8.75 -6.17
C PHE A 14 5.11 -8.41 -6.11
N HIS A 15 5.52 -7.61 -5.13
CA HIS A 15 6.94 -7.32 -4.93
C HIS A 15 7.74 -8.57 -4.57
N GLU A 16 7.25 -9.39 -3.64
CA GLU A 16 7.87 -10.68 -3.29
C GLU A 16 7.92 -11.62 -4.49
N ARG A 17 6.86 -11.68 -5.29
CA ARG A 17 6.86 -12.47 -6.52
C ARG A 17 7.93 -12.00 -7.51
N ALA A 18 8.07 -10.68 -7.71
CA ALA A 18 9.12 -10.14 -8.57
C ALA A 18 10.52 -10.45 -8.03
N LEU A 19 10.74 -10.31 -6.71
CA LEU A 19 12.00 -10.68 -6.07
C LEU A 19 12.30 -12.17 -6.21
N LEU A 20 11.35 -13.06 -5.97
CA LEU A 20 11.54 -14.50 -6.11
C LEU A 20 11.88 -14.91 -7.55
N LEU A 21 11.36 -14.19 -8.55
CA LEU A 21 11.65 -14.44 -9.96
C LEU A 21 13.02 -13.88 -10.39
N ASP A 22 13.38 -12.67 -9.96
CA ASP A 22 14.52 -11.93 -10.51
C ASP A 22 15.74 -11.90 -9.57
N SER A 23 15.54 -11.94 -8.26
CA SER A 23 16.58 -11.80 -7.23
C SER A 23 16.16 -12.40 -5.87
N PRO A 24 16.00 -13.73 -5.80
CA PRO A 24 15.36 -14.41 -4.66
C PRO A 24 16.08 -14.20 -3.32
N GLN A 25 17.37 -13.87 -3.35
CA GLN A 25 18.17 -13.56 -2.15
C GLN A 25 17.70 -12.30 -1.40
N PHE A 26 16.90 -11.44 -2.04
CA PHE A 26 16.35 -10.23 -1.41
C PHE A 26 14.90 -10.40 -0.95
N SER A 27 14.27 -11.55 -1.23
CA SER A 27 12.93 -11.86 -0.72
C SER A 27 12.95 -11.94 0.80
N LEU A 28 11.92 -11.38 1.44
CA LEU A 28 11.73 -11.49 2.89
C LEU A 28 10.81 -12.65 3.29
N LEU A 29 10.30 -13.40 2.30
CA LEU A 29 9.56 -14.63 2.59
C LEU A 29 10.53 -15.69 3.13
N PRO A 30 10.08 -16.52 4.10
CA PRO A 30 10.89 -17.60 4.64
C PRO A 30 11.33 -18.55 3.53
N ASP A 31 12.40 -19.31 3.78
CA ASP A 31 12.85 -20.36 2.86
C ASP A 31 11.96 -21.60 2.94
N ASP A 32 10.66 -21.38 2.75
CA ASP A 32 9.63 -22.42 2.64
C ASP A 32 9.28 -22.61 1.16
N ASN A 33 9.52 -23.83 0.66
CA ASN A 33 9.32 -24.16 -0.74
C ASN A 33 7.85 -24.06 -1.17
N ALA A 34 6.88 -24.39 -0.31
CA ALA A 34 5.47 -24.36 -0.66
C ALA A 34 4.95 -22.92 -0.77
N LEU A 35 5.28 -22.07 0.21
CA LEU A 35 4.93 -20.65 0.21
C LEU A 35 5.55 -19.92 -0.98
N ARG A 36 6.86 -20.08 -1.21
CA ARG A 36 7.56 -19.46 -2.34
C ARG A 36 7.00 -19.95 -3.68
N SER A 37 6.71 -21.25 -3.80
CA SER A 37 6.09 -21.79 -5.02
C SER A 37 4.69 -21.22 -5.27
N HIS A 38 3.87 -21.05 -4.23
CA HIS A 38 2.56 -20.40 -4.35
C HIS A 38 2.69 -18.97 -4.89
N VAL A 39 3.59 -18.18 -4.31
CA VAL A 39 3.81 -16.79 -4.74
C VAL A 39 4.34 -16.71 -6.17
N ILE A 40 5.33 -17.53 -6.53
CA ILE A 40 5.90 -17.59 -7.89
C ILE A 40 4.84 -18.00 -8.91
N SER A 41 4.07 -19.05 -8.60
CA SER A 41 3.11 -19.66 -9.52
C SER A 41 1.79 -18.89 -9.66
N PHE A 42 1.55 -17.88 -8.82
CA PHE A 42 0.35 -17.06 -8.88
C PHE A 42 0.19 -16.40 -10.26
N ASP A 43 -0.93 -16.69 -10.92
CA ASP A 43 -1.37 -16.06 -12.16
C ASP A 43 -2.66 -15.29 -11.93
N LYS A 44 -2.55 -13.95 -11.95
CA LYS A 44 -3.69 -13.06 -11.72
C LYS A 44 -4.81 -13.19 -12.76
N ASN A 45 -4.52 -13.72 -13.96
CA ASN A 45 -5.52 -13.80 -15.03
C ASN A 45 -6.49 -14.97 -14.83
N SER A 46 -6.06 -16.01 -14.11
CA SER A 46 -6.85 -17.19 -13.79
C SER A 46 -7.25 -17.28 -12.32
N ALA A 47 -6.59 -16.51 -11.44
CA ALA A 47 -6.90 -16.44 -10.02
C ALA A 47 -8.31 -15.92 -9.74
N LYS A 48 -8.93 -16.51 -8.72
CA LYS A 48 -10.16 -16.01 -8.08
C LYS A 48 -9.80 -15.15 -6.87
N LYS A 49 -10.76 -14.34 -6.41
CA LYS A 49 -10.66 -13.69 -5.11
C LYS A 49 -10.43 -14.75 -4.03
N GLY A 50 -9.46 -14.52 -3.16
CA GLY A 50 -9.04 -15.49 -2.16
C GLY A 50 -7.71 -16.15 -2.49
N ASP A 51 -7.46 -16.47 -3.76
CA ASP A 51 -6.36 -17.34 -4.16
C ASP A 51 -4.98 -16.74 -3.81
N MET A 52 -4.83 -15.42 -3.91
CA MET A 52 -3.59 -14.72 -3.57
C MET A 52 -3.16 -15.00 -2.11
N PHE A 53 -4.13 -15.01 -1.19
CA PHE A 53 -3.93 -15.15 0.25
C PHE A 53 -4.62 -16.42 0.78
N SER A 54 -4.57 -17.50 0.00
CA SER A 54 -5.18 -18.79 0.36
C SER A 54 -4.46 -19.50 1.51
N SER A 55 -3.17 -19.20 1.70
CA SER A 55 -2.41 -19.58 2.89
C SER A 55 -2.57 -18.51 3.98
N ALA A 56 -3.13 -18.92 5.12
CA ALA A 56 -3.23 -18.05 6.30
C ALA A 56 -1.84 -17.60 6.78
N GLU A 57 -0.83 -18.48 6.72
CA GLU A 57 0.55 -18.16 7.09
C GLU A 57 1.13 -17.07 6.18
N LEU A 58 0.95 -17.19 4.86
CA LEU A 58 1.40 -16.16 3.92
C LEU A 58 0.71 -14.82 4.18
N PHE A 59 -0.61 -14.88 4.36
CA PHE A 59 -1.40 -13.69 4.57
C PHE A 59 -0.98 -13.00 5.87
N ASP A 60 -0.77 -13.78 6.92
CA ASP A 60 -0.35 -13.25 8.21
C ASP A 60 1.04 -12.63 8.15
N GLN A 61 1.97 -13.26 7.45
CA GLN A 61 3.32 -12.74 7.30
C GLN A 61 3.35 -11.42 6.52
N ILE A 62 2.60 -11.34 5.42
CA ILE A 62 2.47 -10.09 4.65
C ILE A 62 1.77 -9.01 5.48
N LEU A 63 0.77 -9.43 6.27
CA LEU A 63 0.20 -8.76 7.44
C LEU A 63 1.26 -7.98 8.22
N ASP A 64 2.06 -8.76 8.92
CA ASP A 64 3.04 -8.28 9.89
C ASP A 64 4.09 -7.39 9.25
N MET A 65 4.60 -7.72 8.06
CA MET A 65 5.54 -6.85 7.34
C MET A 65 4.99 -5.45 7.08
N GLY A 66 3.69 -5.34 6.76
CA GLY A 66 3.03 -4.04 6.59
C GLY A 66 2.87 -3.30 7.91
N MET A 67 2.62 -4.02 9.00
CA MET A 67 2.41 -3.45 10.33
C MET A 67 3.71 -3.00 11.01
N GLU A 68 4.83 -3.69 10.82
CA GLU A 68 6.14 -3.30 11.36
C GLU A 68 6.58 -1.91 10.89
N GLY A 69 6.29 -1.58 9.63
CA GLY A 69 6.54 -0.24 9.08
C GLY A 69 5.62 0.85 9.64
N SER A 70 4.60 0.47 10.41
CA SER A 70 3.52 1.36 10.86
C SER A 70 3.71 1.91 12.28
N VAL A 71 4.76 1.50 13.00
CA VAL A 71 5.10 2.03 14.34
C VAL A 71 5.30 3.55 14.31
N ALA A 72 5.86 4.09 13.23
CA ALA A 72 6.03 5.52 13.04
C ALA A 72 4.69 6.30 13.07
N PHE A 73 3.57 5.65 12.76
CA PHE A 73 2.25 6.28 12.78
C PHE A 73 1.64 6.33 14.17
N GLU A 74 2.00 5.40 15.06
CA GLU A 74 1.64 5.49 16.47
C GLU A 74 2.38 6.64 17.14
N MET A 75 3.68 6.79 16.83
CA MET A 75 4.47 7.92 17.30
C MET A 75 3.88 9.26 16.87
N ALA A 76 3.32 9.37 15.66
CA ALA A 76 2.71 10.61 15.21
C ALA A 76 1.52 11.09 16.06
N ALA A 77 0.91 10.20 16.86
CA ALA A 77 -0.14 10.61 17.79
C ALA A 77 0.41 11.29 19.06
N GLU A 78 1.71 11.12 19.34
CA GLU A 78 2.38 11.63 20.55
C GLU A 78 3.28 12.84 20.27
N TYR A 79 3.55 13.14 19.00
CA TYR A 79 4.53 14.17 18.61
C TYR A 79 3.97 15.13 17.56
N ASP A 80 3.96 16.42 17.89
CA ASP A 80 3.49 17.50 17.00
C ASP A 80 4.43 17.78 15.82
N ASN A 81 5.63 17.20 15.81
CA ASN A 81 6.61 17.34 14.73
C ASN A 81 6.56 16.18 13.73
N ILE A 82 5.48 15.40 13.71
CA ILE A 82 5.23 14.34 12.73
C ILE A 82 3.90 14.60 12.03
N HIS A 83 3.92 14.74 10.71
CA HIS A 83 2.72 14.87 9.90
C HIS A 83 2.44 13.59 9.11
N ILE A 84 1.24 13.04 9.27
CA ILE A 84 0.77 11.89 8.51
C ILE A 84 0.04 12.39 7.26
N VAL A 85 0.53 11.93 6.11
CA VAL A 85 -0.18 12.07 4.83
C VAL A 85 -0.81 10.72 4.49
N CYS A 86 -2.11 10.68 4.17
CA CYS A 86 -2.76 9.49 3.64
C CYS A 86 -2.63 9.45 2.11
N TYR A 87 -2.29 8.28 1.59
CA TYR A 87 -2.20 8.06 0.15
C TYR A 87 -3.56 8.23 -0.55
N GLU A 88 -4.62 7.81 0.12
CA GLU A 88 -5.99 7.94 -0.34
C GLU A 88 -6.40 9.42 -0.48
N ASP A 89 -6.04 10.26 0.49
CA ASP A 89 -6.30 11.71 0.45
C ASP A 89 -5.49 12.38 -0.68
N LEU A 90 -4.23 11.97 -0.88
CA LEU A 90 -3.43 12.42 -2.02
C LEU A 90 -4.06 12.09 -3.38
N LEU A 91 -4.83 11.00 -3.47
CA LEU A 91 -5.52 10.61 -4.69
C LEU A 91 -6.85 11.36 -4.87
N SER A 92 -7.58 11.64 -3.80
CA SER A 92 -8.90 12.28 -3.87
C SER A 92 -8.83 13.81 -3.89
N ASP A 93 -7.88 14.40 -3.17
CA ASP A 93 -7.68 15.85 -3.07
C ASP A 93 -6.19 16.17 -2.89
N PHE A 94 -5.45 16.04 -4.00
CA PHE A 94 -4.00 16.26 -4.02
C PHE A 94 -3.63 17.67 -3.53
N CYS A 95 -4.29 18.70 -4.08
CA CYS A 95 -3.95 20.09 -3.77
C CYS A 95 -4.14 20.40 -2.29
N HIS A 96 -5.27 20.02 -1.68
CA HIS A 96 -5.50 20.23 -0.26
C HIS A 96 -4.51 19.45 0.61
N THR A 97 -4.28 18.18 0.28
CA THR A 97 -3.37 17.32 1.06
C THR A 97 -1.94 17.84 1.04
N VAL A 98 -1.47 18.33 -0.11
CA VAL A 98 -0.12 18.90 -0.24
C VAL A 98 -0.03 20.28 0.41
N ASP A 99 -1.08 21.11 0.36
CA ASP A 99 -1.13 22.38 1.07
C ASP A 99 -0.95 22.19 2.59
N LEU A 100 -1.65 21.22 3.18
CA LEU A 100 -1.49 20.86 4.60
C LEU A 100 -0.06 20.40 4.93
N LEU A 101 0.57 19.61 4.05
CA LEU A 101 1.95 19.17 4.22
C LEU A 101 2.93 20.34 4.19
N PHE A 102 2.77 21.27 3.24
CA PHE A 102 3.62 22.46 3.15
C PHE A 102 3.42 23.38 4.36
N GLY A 103 2.16 23.62 4.75
CA GLY A 103 1.82 24.40 5.94
C GLY A 103 2.43 23.79 7.22
N PHE A 104 2.41 22.47 7.35
CA PHE A 104 3.09 21.77 8.44
C PHE A 104 4.61 22.03 8.46
N CYS A 105 5.25 22.14 7.29
CA CYS A 105 6.65 22.52 7.17
C CYS A 105 6.92 24.03 7.33
N GLY A 106 5.89 24.85 7.60
CA GLY A 106 6.00 26.30 7.68
C GLY A 106 6.21 26.97 6.32
N LEU A 107 5.78 26.33 5.24
CA LEU A 107 5.89 26.83 3.88
C LEU A 107 4.52 27.27 3.35
N GLU A 108 4.49 28.40 2.66
CA GLU A 108 3.32 28.87 1.93
C GLU A 108 3.39 28.40 0.48
N VAL A 109 2.25 27.97 -0.07
CA VAL A 109 2.10 27.56 -1.47
C VAL A 109 0.86 28.19 -2.06
N ASP A 110 0.94 28.56 -3.35
CA ASP A 110 -0.22 29.00 -4.10
C ASP A 110 -0.78 27.88 -4.98
N ILE A 111 -2.01 28.06 -5.48
CA ILE A 111 -2.68 27.07 -6.31
C ILE A 111 -1.89 26.76 -7.60
N LYS A 112 -1.16 27.73 -8.15
CA LYS A 112 -0.39 27.53 -9.38
C LYS A 112 0.79 26.60 -9.15
N LEU A 113 1.47 26.76 -8.02
CA LEU A 113 2.55 25.89 -7.60
C LEU A 113 2.02 24.49 -7.28
N LEU A 114 0.90 24.37 -6.56
CA LEU A 114 0.26 23.08 -6.27
C LEU A 114 -0.08 22.31 -7.55
N SER A 115 -0.71 22.96 -8.54
CA SER A 115 -0.99 22.34 -9.84
C SER A 115 0.28 21.90 -10.58
N MET A 116 1.36 22.69 -10.51
CA MET A 116 2.64 22.32 -11.11
C MET A 116 3.27 21.10 -10.42
N ILE A 117 3.18 21.05 -9.09
CA ILE A 117 3.67 19.90 -8.29
C ILE A 117 2.87 18.65 -8.69
N GLU A 118 1.55 18.73 -8.78
CA GLU A 118 0.70 17.61 -9.19
C GLU A 118 1.09 17.09 -10.58
N GLU A 119 1.18 17.98 -11.57
CA GLU A 119 1.50 17.60 -12.95
C GLU A 119 2.87 16.91 -13.09
N LYS A 120 3.84 17.34 -12.27
CA LYS A 120 5.20 16.76 -12.26
C LYS A 120 5.30 15.47 -11.47
N ASN A 121 4.43 15.27 -10.48
CA ASN A 121 4.51 14.14 -9.54
C ASN A 121 3.35 13.13 -9.71
N CYS A 122 2.59 13.21 -10.80
CA CYS A 122 1.51 12.27 -11.04
C CYS A 122 2.06 10.87 -11.41
N PHE A 123 1.23 9.84 -11.18
CA PHE A 123 1.57 8.45 -11.49
C PHE A 123 2.06 8.26 -12.93
N GLN A 124 1.45 8.96 -13.89
CA GLN A 124 1.83 8.85 -15.29
C GLN A 124 3.29 9.25 -15.55
N ARG A 125 3.80 10.26 -14.84
CA ARG A 125 5.22 10.68 -14.95
C ARG A 125 6.16 9.60 -14.41
N PHE A 126 5.87 9.08 -13.22
CA PHE A 126 6.72 8.09 -12.56
C PHE A 126 6.65 6.68 -13.17
N SER A 127 5.51 6.33 -13.76
CA SER A 127 5.26 5.00 -14.32
C SER A 127 5.70 4.84 -15.79
N GLY A 128 6.36 5.86 -16.36
CA GLY A 128 6.80 5.85 -17.76
C GLY A 128 5.67 6.08 -18.75
N GLY A 129 4.65 6.84 -18.38
CA GLY A 129 3.52 7.19 -19.24
C GLY A 129 2.26 6.34 -19.05
N ARG A 130 2.26 5.39 -18.11
CA ARG A 130 1.07 4.54 -17.85
C ARG A 130 -0.02 5.33 -17.12
N MET A 131 -1.26 5.11 -17.55
CA MET A 131 -2.42 5.62 -16.84
C MET A 131 -2.60 4.88 -15.52
N ALA A 132 -3.13 5.58 -14.50
CA ALA A 132 -3.55 4.94 -13.26
C ALA A 132 -4.57 3.83 -13.56
N GLY A 133 -4.44 2.69 -12.88
CA GLY A 133 -5.21 1.47 -13.15
C GLY A 133 -4.51 0.51 -14.11
N THR A 134 -3.60 0.98 -14.96
CA THR A 134 -2.83 0.13 -15.89
C THR A 134 -1.68 -0.55 -15.15
N GLU A 135 -1.89 -1.83 -14.83
CA GLU A 135 -0.96 -2.61 -14.01
C GLU A 135 0.31 -3.07 -14.75
N ASN A 136 1.43 -3.02 -14.06
CA ASN A 136 2.64 -3.78 -14.38
C ASN A 136 3.23 -4.33 -13.07
N GLU A 137 3.16 -5.65 -12.90
CA GLU A 137 3.56 -6.35 -11.67
C GLU A 137 5.08 -6.47 -11.46
N ARG A 138 5.89 -6.13 -12.48
CA ARG A 138 7.35 -6.24 -12.44
C ARG A 138 8.06 -4.93 -12.11
N VAL A 139 7.31 -3.86 -11.85
CA VAL A 139 7.87 -2.53 -11.58
C VAL A 139 7.31 -1.96 -10.29
N PHE A 140 8.10 -1.09 -9.66
CA PHE A 140 7.74 -0.49 -8.36
C PHE A 140 6.41 0.27 -8.39
N PHE A 141 6.20 1.13 -9.39
CA PHE A 141 4.94 1.84 -9.59
C PHE A 141 3.88 0.93 -10.23
N ARG A 142 3.34 -0.04 -9.49
CA ARG A 142 2.53 -1.13 -10.07
C ARG A 142 1.27 -0.66 -10.80
N LYS A 143 0.36 0.03 -10.09
CA LYS A 143 -1.01 0.33 -10.59
C LYS A 143 -1.49 1.76 -10.34
N GLY A 144 -1.01 2.44 -9.29
CA GLY A 144 -1.32 3.86 -9.03
C GLY A 144 -2.77 4.12 -8.62
N ILE A 145 -3.40 3.19 -7.91
CA ILE A 145 -4.79 3.31 -7.41
C ILE A 145 -4.86 2.88 -5.94
N SER A 146 -5.90 3.34 -5.24
CA SER A 146 -6.34 2.78 -3.96
C SER A 146 -7.46 1.74 -4.17
N GLY A 147 -7.69 0.90 -3.16
CA GLY A 147 -8.77 -0.10 -3.14
C GLY A 147 -8.49 -1.36 -3.96
N ASP A 148 -7.24 -1.60 -4.35
CA ASP A 148 -6.89 -2.73 -5.22
C ASP A 148 -7.06 -4.09 -4.53
N HIS A 149 -6.99 -4.13 -3.19
CA HIS A 149 -7.29 -5.32 -2.40
C HIS A 149 -8.67 -5.92 -2.68
N LEU A 150 -9.66 -5.11 -3.05
CA LEU A 150 -11.00 -5.58 -3.39
C LEU A 150 -11.00 -6.51 -4.61
N ASN A 151 -9.97 -6.47 -5.46
CA ASN A 151 -9.84 -7.35 -6.62
C ASN A 151 -9.27 -8.73 -6.27
N TYR A 152 -8.59 -8.88 -5.12
CA TYR A 152 -7.82 -10.08 -4.78
C TYR A 152 -8.31 -10.79 -3.53
N MET A 153 -8.96 -10.08 -2.60
CA MET A 153 -9.40 -10.63 -1.31
C MET A 153 -10.88 -10.96 -1.31
N THR A 154 -11.27 -12.01 -0.60
CA THR A 154 -12.66 -12.25 -0.22
C THR A 154 -13.08 -11.35 0.93
N GLN A 155 -14.38 -11.22 1.17
CA GLN A 155 -14.86 -10.46 2.33
C GLN A 155 -14.37 -11.06 3.65
N ASP A 156 -14.35 -12.39 3.77
CA ASP A 156 -13.86 -13.06 4.97
C ASP A 156 -12.38 -12.75 5.26
N GLN A 157 -11.54 -12.65 4.23
CA GLN A 157 -10.13 -12.25 4.37
C GLN A 157 -9.99 -10.78 4.76
N ILE A 158 -10.81 -9.89 4.19
CA ILE A 158 -10.85 -8.47 4.55
C ILE A 158 -11.25 -8.33 6.03
N ASP A 159 -12.30 -9.01 6.45
CA ASP A 159 -12.82 -8.96 7.82
C ASP A 159 -11.84 -9.59 8.82
N TYR A 160 -11.15 -10.66 8.42
CA TYR A 160 -10.06 -11.26 9.21
C TYR A 160 -8.93 -10.26 9.43
N ALA A 161 -8.41 -9.68 8.34
CA ALA A 161 -7.28 -8.77 8.41
C ALA A 161 -7.64 -7.46 9.13
N ALA A 162 -8.83 -6.89 8.89
CA ALA A 162 -9.30 -5.71 9.58
C ALA A 162 -9.37 -5.93 11.10
N ARG A 163 -9.91 -7.07 11.56
CA ARG A 163 -9.90 -7.43 12.99
C ARG A 163 -8.49 -7.53 13.55
N ARG A 164 -7.57 -8.17 12.83
CA ARG A 164 -6.17 -8.33 13.26
C ARG A 164 -5.45 -6.98 13.34
N ILE A 165 -5.55 -6.16 12.30
CA ILE A 165 -4.94 -4.83 12.24
C ILE A 165 -5.47 -3.94 13.37
N LEU A 166 -6.79 -3.94 13.61
CA LEU A 166 -7.41 -3.17 14.69
C LEU A 166 -6.89 -3.57 16.08
N LEU A 167 -6.55 -4.85 16.29
CA LEU A 167 -5.98 -5.32 17.56
C LEU A 167 -4.53 -4.85 17.77
N GLN A 168 -3.81 -4.58 16.68
CA GLN A 168 -2.38 -4.29 16.72
C GLN A 168 -2.06 -2.80 16.54
N CYS A 169 -2.90 -2.03 15.86
CA CYS A 169 -2.61 -0.64 15.48
C CYS A 169 -3.84 0.26 15.61
N GLY A 170 -3.82 1.13 16.62
CA GLY A 170 -4.93 2.05 16.89
C GLY A 170 -5.17 3.10 15.80
N TRP A 171 -4.15 3.43 15.01
CA TRP A 171 -4.25 4.42 13.94
C TRP A 171 -5.10 3.95 12.75
N TYR A 172 -5.19 2.63 12.49
CA TYR A 172 -6.04 2.11 11.42
C TYR A 172 -7.50 2.56 11.59
N ARG A 173 -7.98 2.59 12.84
CA ARG A 173 -9.33 3.08 13.14
C ARG A 173 -9.51 4.53 12.69
N ARG A 174 -8.54 5.38 13.04
CA ARG A 174 -8.56 6.82 12.80
C ARG A 174 -8.62 7.18 11.32
N TYR A 175 -7.90 6.45 10.47
CA TYR A 175 -7.71 6.83 9.07
C TYR A 175 -8.51 5.99 8.08
N PHE A 176 -8.93 4.78 8.44
CA PHE A 176 -9.53 3.85 7.46
C PHE A 176 -10.87 3.24 7.86
N THR A 177 -11.34 3.43 9.11
CA THR A 177 -12.65 2.89 9.55
C THR A 177 -13.65 3.96 9.97
N LEU A 178 -13.18 5.18 10.24
CA LEU A 178 -14.04 6.32 10.55
C LEU A 178 -14.27 7.10 9.25
N ASN A 179 -15.08 6.55 8.36
CA ASN A 179 -15.75 7.26 7.26
C ASN A 179 -17.07 6.55 6.97
#